data_AF-F6BAL0-F1
#
_entry.id   AF-F6BAL0-F1
#
_cell.length_a   1.000
_cell.length_b   1.000
_cell.length_c   1.000
_cell.angle_alpha   90.00
_cell.angle_beta   90.00
_cell.angle_gamma   90.00
#
_symmetry.space_group_name_H-M   'P 1'
#
loop_
_entity.id
_entity.type
_entity.pdbx_description
1 polymer ?
#
loop_
_entity_poly.entity_id
_entity_poly.type
_entity_poly.pdbx_seq_one_letter_code
_entity_poly.pdbx_strand_id
1 'polypeptide(L)'
;MRYLKLITIILILIPCIDALTIGEKPSLVDTVIITNDNWADCLAVANYAYQSDAIILQTEKDNLNPKVEEIIKIVNPKNIIIIGGPEAISENVERKLEKYAPTVRIWGNDRAETFEKIIDYQLKNKKVSNESIYLNYCLVNGYDFDDVVTVSNFYVPYYASLKILNPKYTIRVYENDTVKIYEMHKNHKIFVGEYSKDCVFEFPGKIIIFKKPKYNVKYCYNNNLCKFGYEKIEVRDFREGILITKNTPTAMLLSKYLKVPVILDGHTIIYLEDDPIESSIAVAVDILVLKKAKELYENSGNAKQAIDEAKTQLWAKKLPVEKYNIPYEYARRYIEK
;
A
#
# COMPACT_ATOMS: atom_id res chain seq x y z
N MET A 1 9.83 -77.79 -5.56
CA MET A 1 10.34 -76.86 -6.60
C MET A 1 9.19 -75.94 -6.99
N ARG A 2 9.16 -74.67 -6.53
CA ARG A 2 9.61 -73.45 -7.26
C ARG A 2 8.95 -73.38 -8.67
N TYR A 3 8.15 -72.39 -9.06
CA TYR A 3 8.24 -70.92 -8.97
C TYR A 3 6.81 -70.31 -8.97
N LEU A 4 6.42 -69.51 -7.98
CA LEU A 4 6.55 -68.04 -7.84
C LEU A 4 5.91 -67.20 -8.97
N LYS A 5 4.68 -66.72 -8.71
CA LYS A 5 3.95 -65.69 -9.47
C LYS A 5 4.65 -64.33 -9.32
N LEU A 6 4.98 -63.68 -10.43
CA LEU A 6 5.30 -62.25 -10.45
C LEU A 6 3.98 -61.47 -10.35
N ILE A 7 3.77 -60.77 -9.23
CA ILE A 7 2.78 -59.68 -9.13
C ILE A 7 3.58 -58.40 -8.99
N THR A 8 3.55 -57.58 -10.04
CA THR A 8 4.16 -56.25 -10.08
C THR A 8 3.24 -55.30 -9.31
N ILE A 9 3.66 -54.88 -8.12
CA ILE A 9 2.98 -53.81 -7.37
C ILE A 9 3.52 -52.48 -7.92
N ILE A 10 2.67 -51.75 -8.62
CA ILE A 10 2.91 -50.36 -9.02
C ILE A 10 2.70 -49.49 -7.77
N LEU A 11 3.79 -49.03 -7.17
CA LEU A 11 3.78 -48.04 -6.09
C LEU A 11 3.53 -46.66 -6.73
N ILE A 12 2.31 -46.16 -6.62
CA ILE A 12 1.96 -44.79 -7.03
C ILE A 12 2.69 -43.84 -6.07
N LEU A 13 3.69 -43.13 -6.60
CA LEU A 13 4.35 -42.00 -5.95
C LEU A 13 3.32 -40.88 -5.76
N ILE A 14 2.80 -40.76 -4.54
CA ILE A 14 2.11 -39.57 -4.06
C ILE A 14 3.18 -38.45 -4.01
N PRO A 15 3.00 -37.30 -4.67
CA PRO A 15 3.95 -36.21 -4.54
C PRO A 15 3.99 -35.76 -3.08
N CYS A 16 5.22 -35.66 -2.60
CA CYS A 16 5.62 -35.25 -1.26
C CYS A 16 4.78 -34.06 -0.78
N ILE A 17 3.97 -34.27 0.25
CA ILE A 17 3.53 -33.20 1.14
C ILE A 17 4.82 -32.65 1.73
N ASP A 18 5.09 -31.36 1.50
CA ASP A 18 6.19 -30.65 2.15
C ASP A 18 6.10 -30.96 3.65
N ALA A 19 7.08 -31.72 4.15
CA ALA A 19 7.15 -32.08 5.54
C ALA A 19 7.33 -30.79 6.34
N LEU A 20 6.27 -30.38 7.03
CA LEU A 20 6.28 -29.30 8.01
C LEU A 20 7.43 -29.59 8.99
N THR A 21 8.45 -28.75 9.00
CA THR A 21 9.53 -28.79 9.99
C THR A 21 8.90 -28.67 11.36
N ILE A 22 8.88 -29.76 12.13
CA ILE A 22 8.31 -29.83 13.48
C ILE A 22 9.13 -28.89 14.37
N GLY A 23 8.67 -27.64 14.52
CA GLY A 23 9.33 -26.61 15.33
C GLY A 23 9.17 -25.17 14.83
N GLU A 24 8.87 -24.93 13.55
CA GLU A 24 8.67 -23.57 13.04
C GLU A 24 7.21 -23.12 13.19
N LYS A 25 7.00 -21.96 13.82
CA LYS A 25 5.69 -21.33 13.91
C LYS A 25 5.24 -20.92 12.50
N PRO A 26 4.14 -21.46 11.95
CA PRO A 26 3.72 -21.13 10.60
C PRO A 26 3.35 -19.64 10.49
N SER A 27 3.83 -19.01 9.41
CA SER A 27 3.50 -17.63 9.04
C SER A 27 2.00 -17.47 8.80
N LEU A 28 1.40 -16.40 9.33
CA LEU A 28 0.01 -16.01 9.03
C LEU A 28 -0.09 -15.16 7.76
N VAL A 29 0.99 -14.47 7.40
CA VAL A 29 1.10 -13.67 6.19
C VAL A 29 2.58 -13.56 5.81
N ASP A 30 2.90 -13.85 4.55
CA ASP A 30 4.30 -13.92 4.12
C ASP A 30 4.99 -12.56 4.14
N THR A 31 4.28 -11.49 3.79
CA THR A 31 4.82 -10.12 3.74
C THR A 31 4.09 -9.18 4.68
N VAL A 32 4.85 -8.47 5.51
CA VAL A 32 4.38 -7.30 6.26
C VAL A 32 5.03 -6.05 5.68
N ILE A 33 4.21 -5.06 5.32
CA ILE A 33 4.67 -3.75 4.88
C ILE A 33 4.59 -2.79 6.06
N ILE A 34 5.69 -2.10 6.35
CA ILE A 34 5.79 -1.07 7.38
C ILE A 34 5.87 0.30 6.70
N THR A 35 4.98 1.20 7.07
CA THR A 35 5.07 2.62 6.70
C THR A 35 5.09 3.48 7.96
N ASN A 36 5.39 4.77 7.82
CA ASN A 36 5.18 5.69 8.92
C ASN A 36 3.69 5.96 9.17
N ASP A 37 3.41 6.69 10.23
CA ASP A 37 2.09 7.17 10.66
C ASP A 37 1.47 8.24 9.74
N ASN A 38 2.12 8.60 8.65
CA ASN A 38 1.58 9.47 7.60
C ASN A 38 0.84 8.66 6.52
N TRP A 39 -0.26 9.20 6.00
CA TRP A 39 -1.05 8.62 4.91
C TRP A 39 -0.28 8.35 3.62
N ALA A 40 0.76 9.13 3.38
CA ALA A 40 1.43 9.22 2.11
C ALA A 40 1.94 7.90 1.52
N ASP A 41 2.84 7.28 2.27
CA ASP A 41 3.53 6.07 1.86
C ASP A 41 2.59 4.86 1.97
N CYS A 42 1.65 4.89 2.92
CA CYS A 42 0.60 3.88 3.07
C CYS A 42 -0.33 3.84 1.84
N LEU A 43 -0.86 4.98 1.38
CA LEU A 43 -1.71 5.03 0.18
C LEU A 43 -0.93 4.64 -1.09
N ALA A 44 0.34 5.08 -1.19
CA ALA A 44 1.21 4.74 -2.31
C ALA A 44 1.41 3.22 -2.48
N VAL A 45 1.56 2.48 -1.37
CA VAL A 45 1.83 1.04 -1.40
C VAL A 45 0.57 0.16 -1.38
N ALA A 46 -0.61 0.71 -1.08
CA ALA A 46 -1.85 -0.06 -0.90
C ALA A 46 -2.17 -1.00 -2.08
N ASN A 47 -1.92 -0.57 -3.32
CA ASN A 47 -2.15 -1.43 -4.48
C ASN A 47 -1.14 -2.58 -4.59
N TYR A 48 0.12 -2.32 -4.29
CA TYR A 48 1.15 -3.36 -4.23
C TYR A 48 0.87 -4.37 -3.11
N ALA A 49 0.48 -3.88 -1.93
CA ALA A 49 0.13 -4.71 -0.78
C ALA A 49 -1.00 -5.69 -1.11
N TYR A 50 -2.06 -5.21 -1.77
CA TYR A 50 -3.16 -6.06 -2.25
C TYR A 50 -2.69 -7.12 -3.24
N GLN A 51 -1.86 -6.74 -4.21
CA GLN A 51 -1.36 -7.66 -5.24
C GLN A 51 -0.34 -8.69 -4.75
N SER A 52 0.25 -8.47 -3.57
CA SER A 52 1.24 -9.34 -2.94
C SER A 52 0.69 -10.07 -1.72
N ASP A 53 -0.63 -10.03 -1.50
CA ASP A 53 -1.30 -10.66 -0.36
C ASP A 53 -0.75 -10.22 1.01
N ALA A 54 -0.16 -9.03 1.06
CA ALA A 54 0.48 -8.45 2.23
C ALA A 54 -0.51 -7.69 3.14
N ILE A 55 -0.11 -7.48 4.39
CA ILE A 55 -0.74 -6.50 5.30
C ILE A 55 0.14 -5.26 5.43
N ILE A 56 -0.47 -4.12 5.78
CA ILE A 56 0.24 -2.88 6.09
C ILE A 56 0.06 -2.58 7.57
N LEU A 57 1.16 -2.27 8.26
CA LEU A 57 1.18 -1.75 9.62
C LEU A 57 1.88 -0.40 9.64
N GLN A 58 1.35 0.55 10.42
CA GLN A 58 1.94 1.88 10.57
C GLN A 58 2.60 2.01 11.94
N THR A 59 3.75 2.69 12.00
CA THR A 59 4.48 2.96 13.24
C THR A 59 5.07 4.37 13.22
N GLU A 60 5.46 4.89 14.38
CA GLU A 60 6.10 6.19 14.46
C GLU A 60 7.50 6.19 13.83
N LYS A 61 8.01 7.36 13.40
CA LYS A 61 9.32 7.51 12.74
C LYS A 61 10.48 6.87 13.51
N ASP A 62 10.60 7.24 14.79
CA ASP A 62 11.76 6.91 15.63
C ASP A 62 11.49 5.76 16.60
N ASN A 63 10.27 5.21 16.58
CA ASN A 63 9.85 4.16 17.48
C ASN A 63 9.07 3.07 16.75
N LEU A 64 9.44 1.80 16.99
CA LEU A 64 8.61 0.67 16.60
C LEU A 64 7.55 0.51 17.67
N ASN A 65 6.31 0.88 17.36
CA ASN A 65 5.20 0.84 18.30
C ASN A 65 5.09 -0.59 18.89
N PRO A 66 5.02 -0.76 20.21
CA PRO A 66 4.95 -2.08 20.84
C PRO A 66 3.79 -2.95 20.32
N LYS A 67 2.64 -2.34 20.01
CA LYS A 67 1.48 -3.07 19.47
C LYS A 67 1.76 -3.61 18.06
N VAL A 68 2.42 -2.81 17.22
CA VAL A 68 2.86 -3.22 15.88
C VAL A 68 3.89 -4.35 15.96
N GLU A 69 4.87 -4.20 16.86
CA GLU A 69 5.88 -5.23 17.11
C GLU A 69 5.24 -6.56 17.55
N GLU A 70 4.21 -6.50 18.40
CA GLU A 70 3.44 -7.66 18.82
C GLU A 70 2.74 -8.35 17.65
N ILE A 71 2.08 -7.58 16.76
CA ILE A 71 1.47 -8.15 15.54
C ILE A 71 2.52 -8.83 14.67
N ILE A 72 3.69 -8.21 14.47
CA ILE A 72 4.80 -8.81 13.69
C ILE A 72 5.24 -10.15 14.29
N LYS A 73 5.40 -10.23 15.62
CA LYS A 73 5.72 -11.49 16.34
C LYS A 73 4.61 -12.54 16.18
N ILE A 74 3.35 -12.12 16.21
CA ILE A 74 2.20 -13.01 16.09
C ILE A 74 2.15 -13.61 14.68
N VAL A 75 2.26 -12.77 13.64
CA VAL A 75 2.11 -13.20 12.25
C VAL A 75 3.35 -13.92 11.72
N ASN A 76 4.53 -13.67 12.30
CA ASN A 76 5.80 -14.34 11.96
C ASN A 76 6.09 -14.30 10.44
N PRO A 77 6.25 -13.10 9.85
CA PRO A 77 6.31 -12.96 8.40
C PRO A 77 7.61 -13.52 7.82
N LYS A 78 7.58 -13.91 6.54
CA LYS A 78 8.79 -14.35 5.82
C LYS A 78 9.67 -13.19 5.40
N ASN A 79 9.09 -12.01 5.17
CA ASN A 79 9.81 -10.79 4.84
C ASN A 79 9.06 -9.54 5.31
N ILE A 80 9.84 -8.50 5.60
CA ILE A 80 9.34 -7.17 5.94
C ILE A 80 9.77 -6.18 4.85
N ILE A 81 8.85 -5.31 4.43
CA ILE A 81 9.13 -4.24 3.48
C ILE A 81 8.87 -2.91 4.17
N ILE A 82 9.88 -2.05 4.27
CA ILE A 82 9.73 -0.67 4.73
C ILE A 82 9.47 0.23 3.52
N ILE A 83 8.43 1.05 3.58
CA ILE A 83 8.20 2.12 2.60
C ILE A 83 8.52 3.45 3.26
N GLY A 84 9.33 4.25 2.57
CA GLY A 84 9.78 5.54 3.05
C GLY A 84 11.26 5.55 3.47
N GLY A 85 11.89 6.71 3.31
CA GLY A 85 13.30 6.90 3.64
C GLY A 85 13.58 6.94 5.15
N PRO A 86 14.84 7.12 5.56
CA PRO A 86 15.24 7.24 6.97
C PRO A 86 14.50 8.35 7.73
N GLU A 87 14.09 9.42 7.04
CA GLU A 87 13.30 10.51 7.63
C GLU A 87 11.83 10.16 7.89
N ALA A 88 11.31 9.11 7.24
CA ALA A 88 9.96 8.60 7.47
C ALA A 88 9.98 7.46 8.50
N ILE A 89 10.90 6.51 8.35
CA ILE A 89 11.15 5.42 9.30
C ILE A 89 12.65 5.34 9.55
N SER A 90 13.07 5.63 10.78
CA SER A 90 14.48 5.66 11.16
C SER A 90 15.19 4.32 10.93
N GLU A 91 16.51 4.38 10.76
CA GLU A 91 17.36 3.18 10.72
C GLU A 91 17.29 2.37 12.02
N ASN A 92 16.96 3.01 13.15
CA ASN A 92 16.78 2.32 14.42
C ASN A 92 15.55 1.40 14.40
N VAL A 93 14.44 1.86 13.81
CA VAL A 93 13.25 1.04 13.61
C VAL A 93 13.56 -0.11 12.65
N GLU A 94 14.26 0.15 11.54
CA GLU A 94 14.70 -0.88 10.60
C GLU A 94 15.54 -1.97 11.28
N ARG A 95 16.55 -1.62 12.08
CA ARG A 95 17.35 -2.59 12.85
C ARG A 95 16.53 -3.40 13.86
N LYS A 96 15.42 -2.87 14.37
CA LYS A 96 14.49 -3.64 15.21
C LYS A 96 13.71 -4.65 14.36
N LEU A 97 13.25 -4.25 13.18
CA LEU A 97 12.48 -5.08 12.25
C LEU A 97 13.29 -6.26 11.71
N GLU A 98 14.59 -6.05 11.43
CA GLU A 98 15.52 -7.09 10.95
C GLU A 98 15.66 -8.29 11.89
N LYS A 99 15.29 -8.15 13.17
CA LYS A 99 15.26 -9.25 14.15
C LYS A 99 14.12 -10.23 13.91
N TYR A 100 13.09 -9.83 13.17
CA TYR A 100 11.89 -10.63 12.94
C TYR A 100 11.87 -11.30 11.57
N ALA A 101 12.38 -10.64 10.54
CA ALA A 101 12.46 -11.18 9.18
C ALA A 101 13.46 -10.39 8.31
N PRO A 102 13.93 -10.97 7.19
CA PRO A 102 14.62 -10.21 6.15
C PRO A 102 13.85 -8.94 5.79
N THR A 103 14.52 -7.79 5.90
CA THR A 103 13.91 -6.47 5.73
C THR A 103 14.46 -5.78 4.48
N VAL A 104 13.58 -5.22 3.67
CA VAL A 104 13.92 -4.44 2.47
C VAL A 104 13.29 -3.06 2.59
N ARG A 105 14.06 -2.00 2.37
CA ARG A 105 13.57 -0.63 2.30
C ARG A 105 13.38 -0.16 0.86
N ILE A 106 12.21 0.42 0.56
CA ILE A 106 11.85 1.01 -0.72
C ILE A 106 11.54 2.49 -0.50
N TRP A 107 12.32 3.38 -1.11
CA TRP A 107 12.17 4.82 -0.91
C TRP A 107 12.82 5.63 -2.04
N GLY A 108 12.37 6.88 -2.19
CA GLY A 108 12.97 7.92 -3.02
C GLY A 108 13.09 9.24 -2.26
N ASN A 109 13.62 10.28 -2.91
CA ASN A 109 13.84 11.58 -2.27
C ASN A 109 12.54 12.33 -1.95
N ASP A 110 11.47 12.00 -2.67
CA ASP A 110 10.13 12.52 -2.44
C ASP A 110 9.07 11.43 -2.64
N ARG A 111 7.80 11.82 -2.41
CA ARG A 111 6.66 10.91 -2.46
C ARG A 111 6.42 10.34 -3.86
N ALA A 112 6.75 11.10 -4.90
CA ALA A 112 6.62 10.65 -6.28
C ALA A 112 7.71 9.62 -6.61
N GLU A 113 8.95 9.88 -6.19
CA GLU A 113 10.05 8.94 -6.38
C GLU A 113 9.85 7.66 -5.55
N THR A 114 9.40 7.74 -4.30
CA THR A 114 9.03 6.55 -3.50
C THR A 114 7.98 5.71 -4.23
N PHE A 115 6.95 6.35 -4.80
CA PHE A 115 5.93 5.65 -5.59
C PHE A 115 6.53 4.94 -6.82
N GLU A 116 7.41 5.62 -7.57
CA GLU A 116 8.13 5.00 -8.71
C GLU A 116 9.00 3.82 -8.28
N LYS A 117 9.63 3.89 -7.10
CA LYS A 117 10.43 2.79 -6.54
C LYS A 117 9.59 1.60 -6.13
N ILE A 118 8.36 1.82 -5.64
CA ILE A 118 7.37 0.75 -5.40
C ILE A 118 7.03 0.06 -6.72
N ILE A 119 6.80 0.82 -7.80
CA ILE A 119 6.54 0.25 -9.13
C ILE A 119 7.75 -0.56 -9.61
N ASP A 120 8.96 0.00 -9.55
CA ASP A 120 10.20 -0.68 -9.92
C ASP A 120 10.34 -2.03 -9.21
N TYR A 121 10.09 -2.03 -7.89
CA TYR A 121 10.14 -3.24 -7.06
C TYR A 121 9.06 -4.25 -7.46
N GLN A 122 7.84 -3.80 -7.71
CA GLN A 122 6.75 -4.65 -8.16
C GLN A 122 7.06 -5.33 -9.50
N LEU A 123 7.57 -4.57 -10.47
CA LEU A 123 7.93 -5.08 -11.81
C LEU A 123 9.05 -6.13 -11.72
N LYS A 124 10.06 -5.89 -10.89
CA LYS A 124 11.19 -6.80 -10.71
C LYS A 124 10.76 -8.16 -10.13
N ASN A 125 9.82 -8.16 -9.19
CA ASN A 125 9.40 -9.38 -8.50
C ASN A 125 8.36 -10.21 -9.25
N LYS A 126 7.60 -9.64 -10.19
CA LYS A 126 6.52 -10.37 -10.87
C LYS A 126 6.96 -11.34 -11.98
N LYS A 127 8.22 -11.39 -12.44
CA LYS A 127 8.67 -12.21 -13.60
C LYS A 127 7.70 -12.16 -14.82
N VAL A 128 6.95 -11.07 -14.98
CA VAL A 128 6.01 -10.87 -16.09
C VAL A 128 6.62 -9.86 -17.05
N SER A 129 6.64 -10.21 -18.34
CA SER A 129 6.99 -9.33 -19.45
C SER A 129 6.16 -8.04 -19.38
N ASN A 130 6.80 -6.91 -19.63
CA ASN A 130 6.35 -5.51 -19.45
C ASN A 130 4.95 -5.09 -20.00
N GLU A 131 4.11 -6.01 -20.48
CA GLU A 131 2.90 -5.70 -21.24
C GLU A 131 1.58 -5.99 -20.50
N SER A 132 1.56 -6.65 -19.33
CA SER A 132 0.30 -6.98 -18.62
C SER A 132 0.07 -6.26 -17.29
N ILE A 133 0.94 -5.34 -16.88
CA ILE A 133 0.62 -4.40 -15.80
C ILE A 133 0.05 -3.14 -16.46
N TYR A 134 -1.12 -3.28 -17.11
CA TYR A 134 -2.00 -2.14 -17.38
C TYR A 134 -2.58 -1.68 -16.04
N LEU A 135 -1.72 -1.14 -15.16
CA LEU A 135 -2.20 -0.27 -14.13
C LEU A 135 -2.77 0.92 -14.88
N ASN A 136 -4.09 1.08 -14.81
CA ASN A 136 -4.78 2.28 -15.26
C ASN A 136 -4.29 3.42 -14.37
N TYR A 137 -3.10 3.93 -14.66
CA TYR A 137 -2.49 5.02 -13.92
C TYR A 137 -3.20 6.32 -14.27
N CYS A 138 -3.44 7.12 -13.25
CA CYS A 138 -3.89 8.50 -13.40
C CYS A 138 -3.01 9.39 -12.55
N LEU A 139 -2.43 10.42 -13.15
CA LEU A 139 -1.60 11.37 -12.43
C LEU A 139 -2.44 12.18 -11.44
N VAL A 140 -1.94 12.22 -10.21
CA VAL A 140 -2.49 13.00 -9.10
C VAL A 140 -1.41 13.88 -8.51
N ASN A 141 -1.79 14.97 -7.86
CA ASN A 141 -0.85 15.67 -7.00
C ASN A 141 -0.56 14.76 -5.79
N GLY A 142 0.65 14.20 -5.71
CA GLY A 142 1.02 13.28 -4.65
C GLY A 142 0.97 13.90 -3.25
N TYR A 143 0.88 15.23 -3.14
CA TYR A 143 0.76 15.96 -1.87
C TYR A 143 -0.69 16.29 -1.48
N ASP A 144 -1.65 16.03 -2.37
CA ASP A 144 -3.07 16.27 -2.15
C ASP A 144 -3.77 14.96 -1.81
N PHE A 145 -4.27 14.87 -0.57
CA PHE A 145 -4.90 13.66 -0.06
C PHE A 145 -6.18 13.32 -0.83
N ASP A 146 -6.98 14.32 -1.14
CA ASP A 146 -8.29 14.15 -1.76
C ASP A 146 -8.13 13.69 -3.22
N ASP A 147 -7.16 14.27 -3.95
CA ASP A 147 -6.79 13.83 -5.31
C ASP A 147 -6.42 12.33 -5.30
N VAL A 148 -5.59 11.89 -4.36
CA VAL A 148 -5.13 10.50 -4.26
C VAL A 148 -6.28 9.55 -3.95
N VAL A 149 -7.09 9.86 -2.94
CA VAL A 149 -8.21 9.01 -2.50
C VAL A 149 -9.26 8.88 -3.60
N THR A 150 -9.68 10.01 -4.17
CA THR A 150 -10.75 10.05 -5.17
C THR A 150 -10.41 9.21 -6.40
N VAL A 151 -9.17 9.33 -6.88
CA VAL A 151 -8.70 8.58 -8.05
C VAL A 151 -8.57 7.08 -7.77
N SER A 152 -8.24 6.69 -6.54
CA SER A 152 -7.99 5.29 -6.15
C SER A 152 -9.18 4.35 -6.33
N ASN A 153 -10.41 4.87 -6.41
CA ASN A 153 -11.61 4.08 -6.66
C ASN A 153 -11.68 3.49 -8.07
N PHE A 154 -11.02 4.13 -9.05
CA PHE A 154 -11.16 3.78 -10.47
C PHE A 154 -9.81 3.53 -11.16
N TYR A 155 -8.76 4.21 -10.68
CA TYR A 155 -7.42 4.21 -11.24
C TYR A 155 -6.40 3.94 -10.13
N VAL A 156 -5.16 3.64 -10.53
CA VAL A 156 -4.04 3.66 -9.61
C VAL A 156 -3.47 5.07 -9.59
N PRO A 157 -3.51 5.79 -8.46
CA PRO A 157 -3.05 7.17 -8.39
C PRO A 157 -1.53 7.21 -8.58
N TYR A 158 -1.07 7.72 -9.71
CA TYR A 158 0.34 7.91 -9.99
C TYR A 158 0.80 9.24 -9.39
N TYR A 159 1.67 9.19 -8.39
CA TYR A 159 2.06 10.37 -7.64
C TYR A 159 2.94 11.28 -8.50
N ALA A 160 2.46 12.48 -8.79
CA ALA A 160 3.26 13.55 -9.36
C ALA A 160 3.76 14.49 -8.27
N SER A 161 5.02 14.92 -8.41
CA SER A 161 5.59 16.02 -7.63
C SER A 161 5.21 17.33 -8.31
N LEU A 162 4.22 18.04 -7.76
CA LEU A 162 3.69 19.29 -8.30
C LEU A 162 3.86 20.41 -7.27
N LYS A 163 4.87 21.28 -7.46
CA LYS A 163 5.02 22.49 -6.65
C LYS A 163 4.52 23.71 -7.41
N ILE A 164 3.50 24.38 -6.89
CA ILE A 164 2.92 25.60 -7.47
C ILE A 164 3.48 26.80 -6.71
N LEU A 165 4.11 27.72 -7.44
CA LEU A 165 4.81 28.87 -6.89
C LEU A 165 4.22 30.18 -7.44
N ASN A 166 4.17 31.21 -6.60
CA ASN A 166 3.73 32.54 -7.01
C ASN A 166 4.89 33.29 -7.69
N PRO A 167 4.78 33.71 -8.97
CA PRO A 167 5.88 34.34 -9.69
C PRO A 167 6.34 35.65 -9.06
N LYS A 168 5.45 36.37 -8.37
CA LYS A 168 5.76 37.63 -7.68
C LYS A 168 6.81 37.45 -6.58
N TYR A 169 6.81 36.29 -5.94
CA TYR A 169 7.70 35.99 -4.82
C TYR A 169 8.74 34.92 -5.17
N THR A 170 8.90 34.58 -6.45
CA THR A 170 9.80 33.50 -6.90
C THR A 170 10.91 34.03 -7.79
N ILE A 171 12.15 33.89 -7.32
CA ILE A 171 13.36 34.16 -8.08
C ILE A 171 13.80 32.87 -8.76
N ARG A 172 14.09 32.95 -10.07
CA ARG A 172 14.59 31.85 -10.89
C ARG A 172 15.96 32.24 -11.43
N VAL A 173 16.99 31.46 -11.11
CA VAL A 173 18.35 31.65 -11.62
C VAL A 173 18.66 30.49 -12.55
N TYR A 174 18.74 30.76 -13.85
CA TYR A 174 18.98 29.76 -14.88
C TYR A 174 20.49 29.56 -15.09
N GLU A 175 20.98 28.32 -14.95
CA GLU A 175 22.38 27.95 -15.12
C GLU A 175 22.46 26.68 -15.97
N ASN A 176 23.16 26.69 -17.11
CA ASN A 176 23.29 25.53 -18.01
C ASN A 176 21.96 24.82 -18.31
N ASP A 177 21.73 23.62 -17.76
CA ASP A 177 20.50 22.82 -17.92
C ASP A 177 19.60 22.84 -16.68
N THR A 178 19.94 23.63 -15.67
CA THR A 178 19.20 23.73 -14.40
C THR A 178 18.66 25.13 -14.14
N VAL A 179 17.75 25.20 -13.16
CA VAL A 179 17.15 26.41 -12.62
C VAL A 179 17.18 26.31 -11.10
N LYS A 180 17.89 27.23 -10.46
CA LYS A 180 17.82 27.42 -9.01
C LYS A 180 16.61 28.30 -8.70
N ILE A 181 15.73 27.78 -7.85
CA ILE A 181 14.51 28.45 -7.44
C ILE A 181 14.69 28.95 -6.01
N TYR A 182 14.23 30.18 -5.78
CA TYR A 182 14.19 30.77 -4.45
C TYR A 182 12.85 31.46 -4.23
N GLU A 183 12.30 31.32 -3.02
CA GLU A 183 11.10 32.02 -2.58
C GLU A 183 11.48 33.20 -1.68
N MET A 184 10.85 34.35 -1.91
CA MET A 184 11.03 35.56 -1.13
C MET A 184 10.05 35.58 0.04
N HIS A 185 10.57 35.49 1.25
CA HIS A 185 9.80 35.61 2.48
C HIS A 185 10.23 36.86 3.25
N LYS A 186 9.35 37.87 3.29
CA LYS A 186 9.68 39.21 3.78
C LYS A 186 10.88 39.77 2.99
N ASN A 187 12.04 39.90 3.64
CA ASN A 187 13.29 40.39 3.05
C ASN A 187 14.36 39.31 2.89
N HIS A 188 14.01 38.02 3.05
CA HIS A 188 14.96 36.91 2.96
C HIS A 188 14.65 36.03 1.75
N LYS A 189 15.73 35.62 1.07
CA LYS A 189 15.71 34.68 -0.05
C LYS A 189 15.88 33.27 0.52
N ILE A 190 14.84 32.44 0.42
CA ILE A 190 14.87 31.03 0.84
C ILE A 190 15.17 30.18 -0.39
N PHE A 191 16.22 29.36 -0.32
CA PHE A 191 16.50 28.40 -1.38
C PHE A 191 15.47 27.28 -1.37
N VAL A 192 14.79 27.10 -2.50
CA VAL A 192 13.77 26.07 -2.67
C VAL A 192 14.40 24.79 -3.21
N GLY A 193 15.30 24.93 -4.18
CA GLY A 193 15.94 23.80 -4.82
C GLY A 193 16.52 24.15 -6.18
N GLU A 194 17.29 23.21 -6.72
CA GLU A 194 17.80 23.24 -8.07
C GLU A 194 17.09 22.16 -8.89
N TYR A 195 16.53 22.53 -10.03
CA TYR A 195 15.71 21.66 -10.85
C TYR A 195 16.21 21.68 -12.29
N SER A 196 16.06 20.57 -13.01
CA SER A 196 16.25 20.59 -14.46
C SER A 196 15.28 21.58 -15.12
N LYS A 197 15.74 22.28 -16.17
CA LYS A 197 14.94 23.28 -16.88
C LYS A 197 13.63 22.73 -17.42
N ASP A 198 13.63 21.47 -17.86
CA ASP A 198 12.45 20.78 -18.38
C ASP A 198 11.42 20.39 -17.31
N CYS A 199 11.74 20.61 -16.03
CA CYS A 199 10.81 20.46 -14.91
C CYS A 199 10.18 21.78 -14.46
N VAL A 200 10.64 22.94 -14.94
CA VAL A 200 10.16 24.27 -14.50
C VAL A 200 9.34 24.92 -15.60
N PHE A 201 8.04 25.10 -15.35
CA PHE A 201 7.08 25.59 -16.33
C PHE A 201 6.42 26.87 -15.86
N GLU A 202 6.41 27.88 -16.72
CA GLU A 202 5.83 29.18 -16.43
C GLU A 202 4.49 29.35 -17.11
N PHE A 203 3.47 29.68 -16.32
CA PHE A 203 2.14 30.01 -16.80
C PHE A 203 1.74 31.40 -16.29
N PRO A 204 0.78 32.09 -16.92
CA PRO A 204 0.23 33.32 -16.36
C PRO A 204 -0.19 33.15 -14.90
N GLY A 205 0.42 33.92 -14.01
CA GLY A 205 0.14 33.94 -12.57
C GLY A 205 0.74 32.79 -11.73
N LYS A 206 1.46 31.82 -12.32
CA LYS A 206 2.08 30.73 -11.56
C LYS A 206 3.30 30.11 -12.24
N ILE A 207 4.26 29.67 -11.44
CA ILE A 207 5.34 28.78 -11.86
C ILE A 207 5.02 27.40 -11.30
N ILE A 208 5.15 26.37 -12.13
CA ILE A 208 4.93 24.98 -11.73
C ILE A 208 6.25 24.24 -11.88
N ILE A 209 6.71 23.65 -10.79
CA ILE A 209 7.78 22.65 -10.82
C ILE A 209 7.08 21.29 -10.88
N PHE A 210 7.31 20.58 -11.99
CA PHE A 210 6.70 19.29 -12.26
C PHE A 210 7.75 18.31 -12.79
N LYS A 211 7.98 17.24 -12.03
CA LYS A 211 8.80 16.11 -12.48
C LYS A 211 7.91 15.16 -13.28
N LYS A 212 8.22 15.01 -14.58
CA LYS A 212 7.48 14.10 -15.46
C LYS A 212 7.55 12.65 -14.93
N PRO A 213 6.48 11.86 -15.08
CA PRO A 213 6.46 10.48 -14.64
C PRO A 213 7.48 9.66 -15.44
N LYS A 214 8.18 8.75 -14.76
CA LYS A 214 9.06 7.76 -15.39
C LYS A 214 8.29 6.80 -16.32
N TYR A 215 7.07 6.44 -15.94
CA TYR A 215 6.22 5.52 -16.69
C TYR A 215 5.23 6.26 -17.60
N ASN A 216 4.78 5.60 -18.66
CA ASN A 216 3.76 6.17 -19.54
C ASN A 216 2.43 6.28 -18.81
N VAL A 217 1.98 7.51 -18.58
CA VAL A 217 0.67 7.80 -17.99
C VAL A 217 -0.11 8.67 -18.96
N LYS A 218 -1.34 8.24 -19.26
CA LYS A 218 -2.22 8.93 -20.21
C LYS A 218 -3.10 9.98 -19.53
N TYR A 219 -3.54 9.68 -18.30
CA TYR A 219 -4.61 10.39 -17.62
C TYR A 219 -4.11 11.30 -16.49
N CYS A 220 -4.84 12.38 -16.22
CA CYS A 220 -4.67 13.28 -15.07
C CYS A 220 -6.01 13.53 -14.38
N TYR A 221 -5.98 13.77 -13.08
CA TYR A 221 -7.14 14.25 -12.34
C TYR A 221 -7.14 15.78 -12.19
N ASN A 222 -5.99 16.34 -11.79
CA ASN A 222 -5.86 17.77 -11.48
C ASN A 222 -5.70 18.64 -12.74
N ASN A 223 -6.42 19.77 -12.82
CA ASN A 223 -6.34 20.72 -13.94
C ASN A 223 -4.91 21.23 -14.21
N ASN A 224 -4.07 21.34 -13.18
CA ASN A 224 -2.68 21.76 -13.37
C ASN A 224 -1.86 20.71 -14.12
N LEU A 225 -2.10 19.42 -13.84
CA LEU A 225 -1.42 18.32 -14.52
C LEU A 225 -1.85 18.25 -15.98
N CYS A 226 -3.13 18.48 -16.27
CA CYS A 226 -3.64 18.44 -17.64
C CYS A 226 -3.05 19.54 -18.56
N LYS A 227 -2.47 20.61 -18.00
CA LYS A 227 -1.69 21.60 -18.78
C LYS A 227 -0.43 21.02 -19.42
N PHE A 228 0.02 19.85 -18.98
CA PHE A 228 1.18 19.14 -19.53
C PHE A 228 0.79 18.10 -20.60
N GLY A 229 -0.46 18.12 -21.09
CA GLY A 229 -0.90 17.26 -22.20
C GLY A 229 -1.53 15.93 -21.78
N TYR A 230 -1.76 15.71 -20.47
CA TYR A 230 -2.48 14.54 -19.98
C TYR A 230 -3.99 14.70 -20.14
N GLU A 231 -4.69 13.61 -20.45
CA GLU A 231 -6.14 13.59 -20.63
C GLU A 231 -6.84 13.66 -19.27
N LYS A 232 -7.70 14.67 -19.08
CA LYS A 232 -8.46 14.81 -17.84
C LYS A 232 -9.50 13.71 -17.71
N ILE A 233 -9.55 13.05 -16.56
CA ILE A 233 -10.61 12.11 -16.22
C ILE A 233 -11.72 12.79 -15.42
N GLU A 234 -12.94 12.26 -15.57
CA GLU A 234 -14.04 12.51 -14.66
C GLU A 234 -14.24 11.29 -13.75
N VAL A 235 -14.36 11.56 -12.46
CA VAL A 235 -14.62 10.56 -11.43
C VAL A 235 -15.97 10.87 -10.79
N ARG A 236 -16.63 9.85 -10.25
CA ARG A 236 -17.89 10.01 -9.52
C ARG A 236 -17.65 9.78 -8.05
N ASP A 237 -18.27 10.62 -7.23
CA ASP A 237 -18.27 10.43 -5.79
C ASP A 237 -19.24 9.32 -5.40
N PHE A 238 -18.87 8.55 -4.38
CA PHE A 238 -19.72 7.54 -3.79
C PHE A 238 -20.37 8.12 -2.52
N ARG A 239 -21.66 7.87 -2.34
CA ARG A 239 -22.40 8.31 -1.13
C ARG A 239 -22.24 7.35 0.04
N GLU A 240 -21.73 6.15 -0.23
CA GLU A 240 -21.56 5.06 0.72
C GLU A 240 -20.26 4.32 0.41
N GLY A 241 -19.48 4.00 1.44
CA GLY A 241 -18.17 3.38 1.29
C GLY A 241 -17.42 3.21 2.61
N ILE A 242 -16.13 2.92 2.53
CA ILE A 242 -15.21 2.96 3.67
C ILE A 242 -14.66 4.37 3.77
N LEU A 243 -14.93 5.06 4.89
CA LEU A 243 -14.40 6.39 5.13
C LEU A 243 -12.88 6.31 5.32
N ILE A 244 -12.16 7.17 4.61
CA ILE A 244 -10.71 7.28 4.74
C ILE A 244 -10.32 8.71 5.13
N THR A 245 -9.54 8.80 6.20
CA THR A 245 -8.94 10.05 6.69
C THR A 245 -7.43 9.96 6.53
N LYS A 246 -6.73 11.06 6.82
CA LYS A 246 -5.26 11.06 6.88
C LYS A 246 -4.71 10.14 7.97
N ASN A 247 -5.53 9.75 8.94
CA ASN A 247 -5.19 8.86 10.04
C ASN A 247 -5.71 7.43 9.83
N THR A 248 -6.44 7.13 8.74
CA THR A 248 -6.91 5.77 8.43
C THR A 248 -6.52 5.29 7.02
N PRO A 249 -5.31 5.62 6.51
CA PRO A 249 -4.94 5.37 5.11
C PRO A 249 -4.94 3.87 4.73
N THR A 250 -4.78 2.97 5.71
CA THR A 250 -4.84 1.52 5.52
C THR A 250 -6.23 1.02 5.08
N ALA A 251 -7.29 1.81 5.31
CA ALA A 251 -8.62 1.55 4.79
C ALA A 251 -8.64 1.35 3.26
N MET A 252 -7.70 1.97 2.54
CA MET A 252 -7.50 1.77 1.10
C MET A 252 -7.15 0.33 0.73
N LEU A 253 -6.43 -0.39 1.60
CA LEU A 253 -6.14 -1.81 1.40
C LEU A 253 -7.40 -2.64 1.64
N LEU A 254 -8.11 -2.39 2.74
CA LEU A 254 -9.35 -3.10 3.09
C LEU A 254 -10.42 -2.96 1.98
N SER A 255 -10.56 -1.76 1.42
CA SER A 255 -11.50 -1.45 0.35
C SER A 255 -11.29 -2.35 -0.89
N LYS A 256 -10.02 -2.66 -1.21
CA LYS A 256 -9.65 -3.56 -2.32
C LYS A 256 -10.04 -5.01 -2.06
N TYR A 257 -9.83 -5.51 -0.83
CA TYR A 257 -10.29 -6.85 -0.44
C TYR A 257 -11.81 -6.97 -0.50
N LEU A 258 -12.52 -5.97 0.03
CA LEU A 258 -13.99 -5.98 0.08
C LEU A 258 -14.67 -5.61 -1.24
N LYS A 259 -13.92 -5.02 -2.19
CA LYS A 259 -14.46 -4.43 -3.43
C LYS A 259 -15.54 -3.37 -3.12
N VAL A 260 -15.27 -2.55 -2.12
CA VAL A 260 -16.11 -1.44 -1.65
C VAL A 260 -15.36 -0.14 -1.97
N PRO A 261 -16.02 0.91 -2.48
CA PRO A 261 -15.34 2.19 -2.71
C PRO A 261 -14.88 2.83 -1.40
N VAL A 262 -13.82 3.62 -1.47
CA VAL A 262 -13.46 4.57 -0.41
C VAL A 262 -14.18 5.89 -0.61
N ILE A 263 -14.50 6.56 0.49
CA ILE A 263 -15.18 7.86 0.51
C ILE A 263 -14.44 8.84 1.42
N LEU A 264 -14.53 10.13 1.08
CA LEU A 264 -14.03 11.22 1.92
C LEU A 264 -15.12 11.76 2.86
N ASP A 265 -16.39 11.59 2.48
CA ASP A 265 -17.58 11.90 3.27
C ASP A 265 -18.76 10.99 2.88
N GLY A 266 -19.82 10.97 3.70
CA GLY A 266 -21.03 10.19 3.42
C GLY A 266 -21.26 9.02 4.36
N HIS A 267 -22.04 8.04 3.91
CA HIS A 267 -22.44 6.90 4.72
C HIS A 267 -21.28 5.90 4.87
N THR A 268 -20.80 5.75 6.10
CA THR A 268 -19.64 4.91 6.42
C THR A 268 -20.09 3.49 6.77
N ILE A 269 -19.58 2.51 6.04
CA ILE A 269 -19.86 1.08 6.25
C ILE A 269 -19.00 0.52 7.40
N ILE A 270 -17.73 0.91 7.46
CA ILE A 270 -16.75 0.42 8.43
C ILE A 270 -16.12 1.60 9.14
N TYR A 271 -16.23 1.62 10.47
CA TYR A 271 -15.65 2.65 11.32
C TYR A 271 -14.30 2.17 11.84
N LEU A 272 -13.26 2.90 11.50
CA LEU A 272 -11.91 2.73 12.03
C LEU A 272 -11.64 3.82 13.05
N GLU A 273 -10.83 3.50 14.06
CA GLU A 273 -10.30 4.49 14.99
C GLU A 273 -9.47 5.51 14.22
N ASP A 274 -9.62 6.81 14.52
CA ASP A 274 -8.90 7.90 13.83
C ASP A 274 -7.45 8.02 14.34
N ASP A 275 -6.75 6.89 14.31
CA ASP A 275 -5.34 6.74 14.69
C ASP A 275 -4.67 5.80 13.66
N PRO A 276 -3.53 6.19 13.04
CA PRO A 276 -2.90 5.41 11.98
C PRO A 276 -2.41 4.05 12.46
N ILE A 277 -1.96 3.95 13.71
CA ILE A 277 -1.42 2.72 14.26
C ILE A 277 -2.58 1.76 14.60
N GLU A 278 -3.56 2.22 15.37
CA GLU A 278 -4.72 1.41 15.75
C GLU A 278 -5.55 0.97 14.55
N SER A 279 -5.76 1.87 13.58
CA SER A 279 -6.48 1.54 12.34
C SER A 279 -5.70 0.55 11.48
N SER A 280 -4.37 0.68 11.35
CA SER A 280 -3.56 -0.29 10.61
C SER A 280 -3.62 -1.68 11.23
N ILE A 281 -3.63 -1.79 12.57
CA ILE A 281 -3.77 -3.06 13.27
C ILE A 281 -5.17 -3.65 13.02
N ALA A 282 -6.23 -2.84 13.13
CA ALA A 282 -7.60 -3.30 12.88
C ALA A 282 -7.75 -3.84 11.44
N VAL A 283 -7.27 -3.09 10.44
CA VAL A 283 -7.29 -3.51 9.03
C VAL A 283 -6.46 -4.78 8.80
N ALA A 284 -5.30 -4.92 9.43
CA ALA A 284 -4.51 -6.14 9.33
C ALA A 284 -5.25 -7.36 9.91
N VAL A 285 -5.88 -7.20 11.08
CA VAL A 285 -6.70 -8.24 11.71
C VAL A 285 -7.87 -8.63 10.81
N ASP A 286 -8.59 -7.64 10.28
CA ASP A 286 -9.70 -7.80 9.34
C ASP A 286 -9.30 -8.66 8.13
N ILE A 287 -8.18 -8.31 7.48
CA ILE A 287 -7.67 -9.05 6.31
C ILE A 287 -7.26 -10.48 6.69
N LEU A 288 -6.60 -10.68 7.83
CA LEU A 288 -6.20 -12.01 8.30
C LEU A 288 -7.42 -12.89 8.59
N VAL A 289 -8.46 -12.34 9.23
CA VAL A 289 -9.73 -13.05 9.47
C VAL A 289 -10.41 -13.40 8.14
N LEU A 290 -10.51 -12.45 7.20
CA LEU A 290 -11.10 -12.70 5.88
C LEU A 290 -10.39 -13.84 5.13
N LYS A 291 -9.05 -13.80 5.08
CA LYS A 291 -8.25 -14.81 4.39
C LYS A 291 -8.41 -16.19 5.04
N LYS A 292 -8.37 -16.26 6.37
CA LYS A 292 -8.54 -17.53 7.08
C LYS A 292 -9.96 -18.08 6.95
N ALA A 293 -10.97 -17.21 7.02
CA ALA A 293 -12.36 -17.61 6.82
C ALA A 293 -12.59 -18.14 5.40
N LYS A 294 -11.95 -17.56 4.39
CA LYS A 294 -12.00 -18.08 3.02
C LYS A 294 -11.42 -19.49 2.90
N GLU A 295 -10.27 -19.76 3.49
CA GLU A 295 -9.67 -21.11 3.54
C GLU A 295 -10.62 -22.12 4.22
N LEU A 296 -11.24 -21.75 5.35
CA LEU A 296 -12.15 -22.64 6.08
C LEU A 296 -13.51 -22.83 5.38
N TYR A 297 -13.93 -21.85 4.58
CA TYR A 297 -15.15 -21.93 3.78
C TYR A 297 -15.06 -23.03 2.71
N GLU A 298 -13.89 -23.27 2.12
CA GLU A 298 -13.68 -24.32 1.11
C GLU A 298 -14.06 -25.72 1.63
N ASN A 299 -13.94 -25.95 2.94
CA ASN A 299 -14.32 -27.21 3.57
C ASN A 299 -15.76 -27.22 4.13
N SER A 300 -16.22 -26.09 4.67
CA SER A 300 -17.50 -26.02 5.41
C SER A 300 -18.70 -25.63 4.54
N GLY A 301 -18.51 -24.87 3.46
CA GLY A 301 -19.59 -24.30 2.64
C GLY A 301 -20.46 -23.27 3.37
N ASN A 302 -20.09 -22.85 4.60
CA ASN A 302 -20.86 -21.93 5.43
C ASN A 302 -20.00 -20.74 5.86
N ALA A 303 -20.23 -19.58 5.25
CA ALA A 303 -19.43 -18.38 5.49
C ALA A 303 -19.47 -17.90 6.95
N LYS A 304 -20.63 -18.00 7.63
CA LYS A 304 -20.75 -17.59 9.02
C LYS A 304 -19.91 -18.49 9.94
N GLN A 305 -20.04 -19.80 9.76
CA GLN A 305 -19.23 -20.77 10.51
C GLN A 305 -17.74 -20.53 10.25
N ALA A 306 -17.34 -20.30 9.01
CA ALA A 306 -15.95 -20.07 8.64
C ALA A 306 -15.37 -18.79 9.29
N ILE A 307 -16.15 -17.71 9.40
CA ILE A 307 -15.74 -16.48 10.10
C ILE A 307 -15.54 -16.74 11.60
N ASP A 308 -16.51 -17.39 12.25
CA ASP A 308 -16.45 -17.67 13.69
C ASP A 308 -15.26 -18.58 14.03
N GLU A 309 -15.01 -19.58 13.19
CA GLU A 309 -13.86 -20.47 13.34
C GLU A 309 -12.54 -19.74 13.06
N ALA A 310 -12.45 -18.92 12.02
CA ALA A 310 -11.26 -18.11 11.74
C ALA A 310 -10.89 -17.20 12.90
N LYS A 311 -11.87 -16.48 13.47
CA LYS A 311 -11.66 -15.63 14.66
C LYS A 311 -11.17 -16.46 15.85
N THR A 312 -11.75 -17.63 16.08
CA THR A 312 -11.35 -18.53 17.17
C THR A 312 -9.90 -19.00 17.01
N GLN A 313 -9.52 -19.45 15.82
CA GLN A 313 -8.17 -19.93 15.54
C GLN A 313 -7.12 -18.80 15.64
N LEU A 314 -7.45 -17.59 15.18
CA LEU A 314 -6.55 -16.43 15.25
C LEU A 314 -6.45 -15.86 16.67
N TRP A 315 -7.55 -15.86 17.43
CA TRP A 315 -7.53 -15.51 18.86
C TRP A 315 -6.64 -16.44 19.67
N ALA A 316 -6.67 -17.76 19.38
CA ALA A 316 -5.77 -18.72 20.02
C ALA A 316 -4.28 -18.44 19.75
N LYS A 317 -3.96 -17.72 18.66
CA LYS A 317 -2.61 -17.23 18.34
C LYS A 317 -2.30 -15.85 18.94
N LYS A 318 -3.19 -15.32 19.79
CA LYS A 318 -3.14 -14.00 20.44
C LYS A 318 -3.35 -12.81 19.50
N LEU A 319 -3.89 -13.03 18.30
CA LEU A 319 -4.28 -11.92 17.44
C LEU A 319 -5.48 -11.19 18.08
N PRO A 320 -5.52 -9.84 18.12
CA PRO A 320 -6.60 -9.07 18.74
C PRO A 320 -7.87 -9.06 17.86
N VAL A 321 -8.52 -10.22 17.71
CA VAL A 321 -9.69 -10.42 16.85
C VAL A 321 -10.93 -9.64 17.31
N GLU A 322 -10.92 -9.09 18.52
CA GLU A 322 -11.91 -8.11 18.99
C GLU A 322 -11.89 -6.81 18.16
N LYS A 323 -10.78 -6.51 17.47
CA LYS A 323 -10.71 -5.40 16.51
C LYS A 323 -11.38 -5.70 15.16
N TYR A 324 -11.76 -6.96 14.89
CA TYR A 324 -12.48 -7.31 13.66
C TYR A 324 -13.83 -6.60 13.61
N ASN A 325 -14.08 -5.83 12.54
CA ASN A 325 -15.26 -4.97 12.46
C ASN A 325 -16.02 -5.03 11.13
N ILE A 326 -15.66 -5.95 10.22
CA ILE A 326 -16.32 -6.07 8.91
C ILE A 326 -17.75 -6.61 9.07
N PRO A 327 -18.78 -5.92 8.53
CA PRO A 327 -20.14 -6.42 8.52
C PRO A 327 -20.28 -7.72 7.70
N TYR A 328 -21.17 -8.61 8.15
CA TYR A 328 -21.27 -9.97 7.63
C TYR A 328 -21.49 -10.03 6.12
N GLU A 329 -22.34 -9.17 5.56
CA GLU A 329 -22.65 -9.15 4.13
C GLU A 329 -21.44 -8.84 3.25
N TYR A 330 -20.49 -8.02 3.73
CA TYR A 330 -19.26 -7.71 2.99
C TYR A 330 -18.24 -8.83 3.13
N ALA A 331 -18.08 -9.38 4.35
CA ALA A 331 -17.20 -10.52 4.58
C ALA A 331 -17.64 -11.75 3.77
N ARG A 332 -18.93 -12.06 3.78
CA ARG A 332 -19.55 -13.14 3.01
C ARG A 332 -19.24 -13.03 1.52
N ARG A 333 -19.39 -11.83 0.92
CA ARG A 333 -19.09 -11.59 -0.51
C ARG A 333 -17.63 -11.83 -0.88
N TYR A 334 -16.70 -11.66 0.05
CA TYR A 334 -15.29 -11.96 -0.16
C TYR A 334 -15.01 -13.46 -0.05
N ILE A 335 -15.62 -14.11 0.95
CA ILE A 335 -15.40 -15.53 1.30
C ILE A 335 -16.02 -16.47 0.26
N GLU A 336 -17.23 -16.16 -0.23
CA GLU A 336 -17.97 -17.01 -1.18
C GLU A 336 -17.52 -16.86 -2.65
N LYS A 337 -16.61 -15.93 -2.94
CA LYS A 337 -16.00 -15.75 -4.27
C LYS A 337 -14.68 -16.48 -4.36
#